data_AF-A0A6A1UM26-F1
#
_entry.id   AF-A0A6A1UM26-F1
#
_cell.length_a   1.000
_cell.length_b   1.000
_cell.length_c   1.000
_cell.angle_alpha   90.00
_cell.angle_beta   90.00
_cell.angle_gamma   90.00
#
_symmetry.space_group_name_H-M   'P 1'
#
loop_
_entity.id
_entity.type
_entity.pdbx_description
1 polymer ?
#
loop_
_entity_poly.entity_id
_entity_poly.type
_entity_poly.pdbx_seq_one_letter_code
_entity_poly.pdbx_strand_id
1 'polypeptide(L)'
;MTGNSLRDPANKAYTQVFAPHHGTAVRKAVAAGLYALPTREQMLMKLNEDDYSSAMAYMQSYVDASAPVLQYIERLFESRDLFHVISYG
;
A
#
# COMPACT_ATOMS: atom_id res chain seq x y z
N MET A 1 21.85 10.67 -3.14
CA MET A 1 21.34 10.12 -1.87
C MET A 1 19.80 10.04 -1.83
N THR A 2 19.13 9.67 -2.93
CA THR A 2 17.66 9.74 -3.09
C THR A 2 16.91 8.40 -2.97
N GLY A 3 17.57 7.33 -2.48
CA GLY A 3 17.02 5.96 -2.51
C GLY A 3 16.55 5.35 -1.19
N ASN A 4 16.83 5.97 -0.03
CA ASN A 4 16.61 5.34 1.28
C ASN A 4 15.29 5.75 1.98
N SER A 5 14.54 6.71 1.42
CA SER A 5 13.26 7.16 1.97
C SER A 5 12.09 6.36 1.38
N LEU A 6 11.19 5.90 2.25
CA LEU A 6 9.94 5.24 1.87
C LEU A 6 8.76 6.21 1.73
N ARG A 7 8.97 7.50 2.03
CA ARG A 7 7.90 8.49 2.07
C ARG A 7 7.18 8.65 0.75
N ASP A 8 7.92 8.86 -0.33
CA ASP A 8 7.35 9.08 -1.66
C ASP A 8 6.56 7.87 -2.17
N PRO A 9 7.10 6.62 -2.13
CA PRO A 9 6.33 5.45 -2.55
C PRO A 9 5.11 5.21 -1.64
N ALA A 10 5.23 5.39 -0.32
CA ALA A 10 4.10 5.25 0.59
C ALA A 10 3.00 6.29 0.34
N ASN A 11 3.39 7.56 0.14
CA ASN A 11 2.45 8.64 -0.17
C ASN A 11 1.74 8.40 -1.50
N LYS A 12 2.47 7.97 -2.54
CA LYS A 12 1.91 7.65 -3.85
C LYS A 12 0.89 6.52 -3.75
N ALA A 13 1.24 5.40 -3.10
CA ALA A 13 0.35 4.26 -2.92
C ALA A 13 -0.91 4.63 -2.12
N TYR A 14 -0.75 5.36 -1.01
CA TYR A 14 -1.89 5.83 -0.21
C TYR A 14 -2.83 6.73 -1.00
N THR A 15 -2.26 7.70 -1.74
CA THR A 15 -3.02 8.66 -2.55
C THR A 15 -3.84 7.95 -3.61
N GLN A 16 -3.28 6.91 -4.24
CA GLN A 16 -3.95 6.14 -5.28
C GLN A 16 -5.07 5.25 -4.74
N VAL A 17 -4.85 4.58 -3.60
CA VAL A 17 -5.76 3.51 -3.14
C VAL A 17 -6.72 3.99 -2.06
N PHE A 18 -6.23 4.58 -0.97
CA PHE A 18 -7.05 4.84 0.23
C PHE A 18 -7.54 6.28 0.35
N ALA A 19 -6.83 7.26 -0.19
CA ALA A 19 -7.21 8.66 -0.06
C ALA A 19 -8.64 8.98 -0.58
N PRO A 20 -9.15 8.36 -1.67
CA PRO A 20 -10.53 8.55 -2.11
C PRO A 20 -11.59 8.11 -1.09
N HIS A 21 -11.25 7.16 -0.20
CA HIS A 21 -12.17 6.55 0.76
C HIS A 21 -12.03 7.11 2.19
N HIS A 22 -11.04 7.99 2.42
CA HIS A 22 -10.78 8.56 3.72
C HIS A 22 -11.18 10.02 3.79
N GLY A 23 -11.95 10.41 4.81
CA GLY A 23 -12.25 11.82 5.11
C GLY A 23 -11.01 12.64 5.47
N THR A 24 -11.17 13.97 5.50
CA THR A 24 -10.06 14.93 5.69
C THR A 24 -9.23 14.68 6.95
N ALA A 25 -9.87 14.33 8.07
CA ALA A 25 -9.17 14.04 9.33
C ALA A 25 -8.19 12.87 9.19
N VAL A 26 -8.63 11.77 8.57
CA VAL A 26 -7.80 10.57 8.36
C VAL A 26 -6.67 10.86 7.38
N ARG A 27 -6.94 11.57 6.26
CA ARG A 27 -5.88 11.95 5.31
C ARG A 27 -4.78 12.79 5.96
N LYS A 28 -5.14 13.71 6.85
CA LYS A 28 -4.15 14.51 7.61
C LYS A 28 -3.34 13.65 8.58
N ALA A 29 -4.00 12.72 9.28
CA ALA A 29 -3.32 11.79 10.17
C ALA A 29 -2.31 10.91 9.41
N VAL A 30 -2.68 10.39 8.23
CA VAL A 30 -1.76 9.62 7.37
C VAL A 30 -0.58 10.48 6.91
N ALA A 31 -0.82 11.71 6.46
CA ALA A 31 0.24 12.62 6.04
C ALA A 31 1.25 12.92 7.16
N ALA A 32 0.78 13.05 8.41
CA ALA A 32 1.65 13.18 9.58
C ALA A 32 2.42 11.88 9.87
N GLY A 33 1.76 10.72 9.75
CA GLY A 33 2.37 9.40 9.96
C GLY A 33 3.51 9.09 8.98
N LEU A 34 3.51 9.66 7.77
CA LEU A 34 4.59 9.48 6.80
C LEU A 34 5.97 9.96 7.31
N TYR A 35 6.02 10.87 8.29
CA TYR A 35 7.27 11.32 8.92
C TYR A 35 7.86 10.30 9.90
N ALA A 36 7.07 9.32 10.33
CA ALA A 36 7.48 8.26 11.24
C ALA A 36 7.86 6.95 10.51
N LEU A 37 7.86 6.95 9.18
CA LEU A 37 8.25 5.78 8.39
C LEU A 37 9.73 5.41 8.65
N PRO A 38 10.05 4.10 8.70
CA PRO A 38 11.44 3.66 8.77
C PRO A 38 12.20 4.02 7.48
N THR A 39 13.52 3.93 7.52
CA THR A 39 14.32 3.90 6.29
C THR A 39 14.06 2.60 5.51
N ARG A 40 14.46 2.55 4.24
CA ARG A 40 14.37 1.32 3.44
C ARG A 40 15.15 0.17 4.10
N GLU A 41 16.35 0.43 4.58
CA GLU A 41 17.17 -0.58 5.28
C GLU A 41 16.47 -1.12 6.53
N GLN A 42 15.92 -0.23 7.37
CA GLN A 42 15.18 -0.62 8.56
C GLN A 42 13.90 -1.41 8.21
N MET A 43 13.26 -1.11 7.08
CA MET A 43 12.12 -1.88 6.60
C MET A 43 12.53 -3.29 6.17
N LEU A 44 13.62 -3.45 5.42
CA LEU A 44 14.12 -4.77 5.01
C LEU A 44 14.49 -5.64 6.22
N MET A 45 15.15 -5.06 7.23
CA MET A 45 15.42 -5.74 8.50
C MET A 45 14.13 -6.20 9.20
N LYS A 46 13.08 -5.36 9.19
CA LYS A 46 11.76 -5.73 9.75
C LYS A 46 11.06 -6.83 8.96
N LEU A 47 11.35 -6.96 7.67
CA LEU A 47 10.87 -8.04 6.80
C LEU A 47 11.74 -9.29 6.88
N ASN A 48 12.81 -9.29 7.68
CA ASN A 48 13.80 -10.36 7.76
C ASN A 48 14.46 -10.66 6.40
N GLU A 49 14.65 -9.62 5.59
CA GLU A 49 15.38 -9.66 4.34
C GLU A 49 16.77 -9.04 4.53
N ASP A 50 17.80 -9.76 4.13
CA ASP A 50 19.21 -9.39 4.22
C ASP A 50 19.76 -8.83 2.90
N ASP A 51 19.18 -9.25 1.76
CA ASP A 51 19.50 -8.74 0.42
C ASP A 51 18.32 -7.97 -0.20
N TYR A 52 18.64 -6.85 -0.85
CA TYR A 52 17.65 -6.07 -1.58
C TYR A 52 17.09 -6.84 -2.77
N SER A 53 17.90 -7.67 -3.43
CA SER A 53 17.47 -8.39 -4.63
C SER A 53 16.49 -9.52 -4.30
N SER A 54 16.72 -10.28 -3.22
CA SER A 54 15.75 -11.25 -2.70
C SER A 54 14.45 -10.57 -2.28
N ALA A 55 14.54 -9.48 -1.52
CA ALA A 55 13.38 -8.73 -1.06
C ALA A 55 12.53 -8.24 -2.24
N MET A 56 13.17 -7.70 -3.29
CA MET A 56 12.44 -7.30 -4.49
C MET A 56 11.77 -8.48 -5.19
N ALA A 57 12.44 -9.63 -5.29
CA ALA A 57 11.86 -10.81 -5.92
C ALA A 57 10.61 -11.30 -5.17
N TYR A 58 10.65 -11.31 -3.83
CA TYR A 58 9.50 -11.68 -3.01
C TYR A 58 8.37 -10.64 -3.07
N MET A 59 8.69 -9.35 -3.05
CA MET A 59 7.70 -8.29 -3.23
C MET A 59 7.03 -8.38 -4.61
N GLN A 60 7.80 -8.64 -5.67
CA GLN A 60 7.25 -8.83 -7.01
C GLN A 60 6.36 -10.09 -7.08
N SER A 61 6.80 -11.20 -6.47
CA SER A 61 5.99 -12.41 -6.37
C SER A 61 4.66 -12.15 -5.67
N TYR A 62 4.64 -11.35 -4.61
CA TYR A 62 3.41 -10.92 -3.95
C TYR A 62 2.51 -10.08 -4.88
N VAL A 63 3.08 -9.13 -5.62
CA VAL A 63 2.33 -8.31 -6.60
C VAL A 63 1.67 -9.22 -7.65
N ASP A 64 2.42 -10.16 -8.21
CA ASP A 64 1.93 -11.06 -9.26
C ASP A 64 0.87 -12.03 -8.71
N ALA A 65 1.09 -12.59 -7.51
CA ALA A 65 0.17 -13.53 -6.88
C ALA A 65 -1.11 -12.88 -6.36
N SER A 66 -1.04 -11.63 -5.88
CA SER A 66 -2.20 -10.91 -5.35
C SER A 66 -3.10 -10.34 -6.45
N ALA A 67 -2.56 -10.02 -7.63
CA ALA A 67 -3.30 -9.44 -8.74
C ALA A 67 -4.58 -10.24 -9.13
N PRO A 68 -4.54 -11.56 -9.37
CA PRO A 68 -5.77 -12.32 -9.71
C PRO A 68 -6.77 -12.39 -8.55
N VAL A 69 -6.30 -12.36 -7.30
CA VAL A 69 -7.16 -12.38 -6.10
C VAL A 69 -7.88 -11.04 -5.94
N LEU A 70 -7.17 -9.92 -6.06
CA LEU A 70 -7.76 -8.59 -6.05
C LEU A 70 -8.82 -8.45 -7.14
N GLN A 71 -8.48 -8.86 -8.37
CA GLN A 71 -9.40 -8.81 -9.50
C GLN A 71 -10.64 -9.70 -9.28
N TYR A 72 -10.50 -10.84 -8.61
CA TYR A 72 -11.63 -11.68 -8.23
C TYR A 72 -12.56 -10.99 -7.23
N ILE A 73 -11.99 -10.37 -6.19
CA ILE A 73 -12.77 -9.64 -5.18
C ILE A 73 -13.50 -8.45 -5.81
N GLU A 74 -12.81 -7.68 -6.66
CA GLU A 74 -13.41 -6.53 -7.35
C GLU A 74 -14.62 -6.95 -8.19
N ARG A 75 -14.46 -7.98 -9.04
CA ARG A 75 -15.57 -8.54 -9.82
C ARG A 75 -16.69 -9.10 -8.95
N LEU A 76 -16.36 -9.69 -7.81
CA LEU A 76 -17.36 -10.24 -6.90
C LEU A 76 -18.23 -9.12 -6.31
N PHE A 77 -17.62 -8.01 -5.89
CA PHE A 77 -18.35 -6.84 -5.39
C PHE A 77 -19.15 -6.15 -6.48
N GLU A 78 -18.61 -6.06 -7.70
CA GLU A 78 -19.30 -5.49 -8.87
C GLU A 78 -20.53 -6.32 -9.25
N SER A 79 -20.38 -7.64 -9.38
CA SER A 79 -21.46 -8.56 -9.78
C SER A 79 -22.64 -8.61 -8.81
N ARG A 80 -22.42 -8.15 -7.56
CA ARG A 80 -23.41 -8.12 -6.50
C ARG A 80 -23.87 -6.71 -6.16
N ASP A 81 -23.39 -5.70 -6.89
CA ASP A 81 -23.61 -4.29 -6.60
C ASP A 81 -23.35 -3.97 -5.11
N LEU A 82 -22.15 -4.27 -4.61
CA LEU A 82 -21.80 -4.08 -3.19
C LEU A 82 -20.82 -2.93 -2.95
N PHE A 83 -20.29 -2.29 -3.99
CA PHE A 83 -19.34 -1.18 -3.83
C PHE A 83 -19.96 0.04 -3.14
N HIS A 84 -21.26 0.27 -3.30
CA HIS A 84 -21.97 1.34 -2.61
C HIS A 84 -22.11 1.09 -1.09
N VAL A 85 -22.08 -0.19 -0.66
CA VAL A 85 -22.23 -0.57 0.77
C VAL A 85 -20.97 -0.28 1.57
N ILE A 86 -19.81 -0.23 0.93
CA ILE A 86 -18.52 0.08 1.56
C ILE A 86 -18.12 1.55 1.44
N SER A 87 -18.91 2.35 0.73
CA SER A 87 -18.67 3.77 0.50
C SER A 87 -19.47 4.62 1.49
N TYR A 88 -19.21 4.47 2.79
CA TYR A 88 -19.72 5.42 3.79
C TYR A 88 -18.65 6.47 4.10
N GLY A 89 -18.74 7.58 3.36
CA GLY A 89 -18.10 8.86 3.64
C GLY A 89 -19.08 9.97 3.32
#